data_AF-A0A3P7L3Y3-F1
#
_entry.id   AF-A0A3P7L3Y3-F1
#
_cell.length_a   1.000
_cell.length_b   1.000
_cell.length_c   1.000
_cell.angle_alpha   90.00
_cell.angle_beta   90.00
_cell.angle_gamma   90.00
#
_symmetry.space_group_name_H-M   'P 1'
#
loop_
_entity.id
_entity.type
_entity.pdbx_description
1 polymer ?
#
loop_
_entity_poly.entity_id
_entity_poly.type
_entity_poly.pdbx_seq_one_letter_code
_entity_poly.pdbx_strand_id
1 'polypeptide(L)'
;MGAVYLFADSLSLEQANSLFCLGPGYQSYFVHDSGSTLPDGYKKHLFDGRLSSVLVMAYCPKNCHGQLCLNSPSKVPSTYFVQVPHAVMKEGVEVITTHSIHNSLRSVGGIQILLPLFSQLDLPCEDGTAMDGDMWYV
;
A
#
# COMPACT_ATOMS: atom_id res chain seq x y z
N MET A 1 1.02 -10.92 -3.96
CA MET A 1 0.26 -10.62 -5.19
C MET A 1 0.92 -9.46 -5.91
N GLY A 2 1.02 -9.53 -7.25
CA GLY A 2 1.62 -8.50 -8.09
C GLY A 2 0.58 -7.64 -8.81
N ALA A 3 1.03 -6.59 -9.49
CA ALA A 3 0.19 -5.75 -10.33
C ALA A 3 -0.23 -6.48 -11.62
N VAL A 4 -1.40 -6.13 -12.15
CA VAL A 4 -1.95 -6.58 -13.42
C VAL A 4 -2.08 -5.36 -14.33
N TYR A 5 -1.52 -5.45 -15.53
CA TYR A 5 -1.56 -4.41 -16.55
C TYR A 5 -2.23 -4.96 -17.80
N LEU A 6 -3.09 -4.15 -18.41
CA LEU A 6 -3.68 -4.44 -19.72
C LEU A 6 -3.23 -3.37 -20.71
N PHE A 7 -2.63 -3.80 -21.81
CA PHE A 7 -2.16 -2.92 -22.88
C PHE A 7 -3.01 -3.14 -24.14
N ALA A 8 -3.21 -2.07 -24.91
CA ALA A 8 -3.96 -2.08 -26.17
C ALA A 8 -3.13 -2.60 -27.35
N ASP A 9 -1.82 -2.78 -27.16
CA ASP A 9 -0.88 -3.25 -28.17
C ASP A 9 -0.01 -4.38 -27.58
N SER A 10 0.62 -5.13 -28.48
CA SER A 10 1.61 -6.15 -28.15
C SER A 10 2.84 -5.54 -27.47
N LEU A 11 3.35 -6.26 -26.47
CA LEU A 11 4.59 -5.90 -25.78
C LEU A 11 5.78 -6.48 -26.53
N SER A 12 6.86 -5.70 -26.67
CA SER A 12 8.14 -6.25 -27.11
C SER A 12 8.75 -7.14 -26.02
N LEU A 13 9.68 -8.02 -26.41
CA LEU A 13 10.43 -8.86 -25.47
C LEU A 13 11.19 -8.02 -24.43
N GLU A 14 11.78 -6.91 -24.89
CA GLU A 14 12.52 -5.97 -24.04
C GLU A 14 11.59 -5.29 -23.02
N GLN A 15 10.39 -4.87 -23.46
CA GLN A 15 9.38 -4.28 -22.58
C GLN A 15 8.89 -5.29 -21.53
N ALA A 16 8.60 -6.53 -21.95
CA ALA A 16 8.16 -7.59 -21.05
C ALA A 16 9.24 -7.93 -20.01
N ASN A 17 10.51 -8.01 -20.42
CA ASN A 17 11.63 -8.26 -19.52
C ASN A 17 11.83 -7.09 -18.54
N SER A 18 11.80 -5.84 -19.03
CA SER A 18 11.88 -4.65 -18.17
C SER A 18 10.73 -4.57 -17.16
N LEU A 19 9.50 -4.91 -17.57
CA LEU A 19 8.32 -5.02 -16.70
C LEU A 19 8.52 -6.09 -15.61
N PHE A 20 9.09 -7.24 -15.97
CA PHE A 20 9.41 -8.28 -15.01
C PHE A 20 10.45 -7.81 -13.99
N CYS A 21 11.51 -7.13 -14.44
CA CYS A 21 12.56 -6.62 -13.58
C CYS A 21 12.10 -5.48 -12.65
N LEU A 22 11.05 -4.71 -13.01
CA LEU A 22 10.43 -3.73 -12.10
C LEU A 22 9.94 -4.37 -10.80
N GLY A 23 9.57 -5.65 -10.87
CA GLY A 23 9.06 -6.41 -9.75
C GLY A 23 7.64 -6.02 -9.34
N PRO A 24 7.07 -6.77 -8.38
CA PRO A 24 5.66 -6.64 -7.97
C PRO A 24 5.35 -5.38 -7.15
N GLY A 25 6.39 -4.59 -6.79
CA GLY A 25 6.25 -3.38 -5.99
C GLY A 25 5.95 -2.12 -6.81
N TYR A 26 6.11 -2.17 -8.14
CA TYR A 26 5.84 -1.03 -9.01
C TYR A 26 4.33 -0.81 -9.17
N GLN A 27 3.90 0.45 -9.12
CA GLN A 27 2.47 0.84 -9.06
C GLN A 27 2.10 1.99 -9.99
N SER A 28 3.06 2.48 -10.78
CA SER A 28 2.89 3.69 -11.60
C SER A 28 2.49 3.36 -13.05
N TYR A 29 2.26 4.41 -13.85
CA TYR A 29 1.73 4.35 -15.22
C TYR A 29 2.79 4.42 -16.31
N PHE A 30 4.05 4.15 -15.96
CA PHE A 30 5.18 4.22 -16.92
C PHE A 30 5.39 5.63 -17.52
N VAL A 31 4.92 6.67 -16.82
CA VAL A 31 5.07 8.08 -17.24
C VAL A 31 6.38 8.69 -16.72
N HIS A 32 6.82 8.28 -15.54
CA HIS A 32 8.08 8.70 -14.94
C HIS A 32 8.79 7.50 -14.33
N ASP A 33 10.11 7.56 -14.32
CA ASP A 33 10.99 6.55 -13.73
C ASP A 33 11.06 6.65 -12.19
N SER A 34 10.28 7.55 -11.60
CA SER A 34 10.25 7.82 -10.16
C SER A 34 9.90 6.55 -9.38
N GLY A 35 10.86 6.13 -8.54
CA GLY A 35 10.75 4.91 -7.74
C GLY A 35 11.23 3.62 -8.43
N SER A 36 11.72 3.68 -9.67
CA SER A 36 12.37 2.53 -10.31
C SER A 36 13.86 2.44 -9.94
N THR A 37 14.29 1.28 -9.43
CA THR A 37 15.70 0.97 -9.14
C THR A 37 16.39 0.24 -10.29
N LEU A 38 15.80 0.29 -11.48
CA LEU A 38 16.28 -0.42 -12.66
C LEU A 38 17.51 0.25 -13.27
N PRO A 39 18.40 -0.51 -13.93
CA PRO A 39 19.43 0.09 -14.79
C PRO A 39 18.82 0.85 -15.97
N ASP A 40 19.51 1.88 -16.46
CA ASP A 40 19.02 2.77 -17.54
C ASP A 40 18.63 2.03 -18.83
N GLY A 41 19.34 0.94 -19.13
CA GLY A 41 19.04 0.06 -20.25
C GLY A 41 17.63 -0.53 -20.22
N TYR A 42 17.04 -0.76 -19.04
CA TYR A 42 15.67 -1.25 -18.91
C TYR A 42 14.66 -0.10 -18.88
N LYS A 43 15.03 1.00 -18.21
CA LYS A 43 14.19 2.21 -18.09
C LYS A 43 13.75 2.76 -19.44
N LYS A 44 14.66 2.79 -20.43
CA LYS A 44 14.35 3.30 -21.78
C LYS A 44 13.20 2.57 -22.47
N HIS A 45 12.96 1.30 -22.16
CA HIS A 45 11.89 0.50 -22.77
C HIS A 45 10.54 0.73 -22.08
N LEU A 46 10.53 1.31 -20.87
CA LEU A 46 9.34 1.51 -20.07
C LEU A 46 8.86 2.96 -20.12
N PHE A 47 9.80 3.91 -20.04
CA PHE A 47 9.52 5.34 -19.81
C PHE A 47 9.70 6.22 -21.06
N ASP A 48 9.70 5.62 -22.25
CA ASP A 48 9.71 6.34 -23.53
C ASP A 48 8.35 6.99 -23.88
N GLY A 49 7.32 6.74 -23.06
CA GLY A 49 5.95 7.21 -23.25
C GLY A 49 5.11 6.33 -24.19
N ARG A 50 5.71 5.37 -24.89
CA ARG A 50 4.96 4.45 -25.76
C ARG A 50 4.13 3.49 -24.92
N LEU A 51 4.75 2.89 -23.90
CA LEU A 51 4.08 1.90 -23.04
C LEU A 51 2.92 2.52 -22.25
N SER A 52 3.08 3.75 -21.76
CA SER A 52 2.02 4.49 -21.07
C SER A 52 0.87 4.85 -22.00
N SER A 53 1.15 5.18 -23.27
CA SER A 53 0.12 5.54 -24.26
C SER A 53 -0.83 4.39 -24.60
N VAL A 54 -0.33 3.15 -24.58
CA VAL A 54 -1.12 1.95 -24.88
C VAL A 54 -1.72 1.30 -23.63
N LEU A 55 -1.41 1.79 -22.43
CA LEU A 55 -1.99 1.27 -21.18
C LEU A 55 -3.50 1.52 -21.14
N VAL A 56 -4.28 0.45 -21.01
CA VAL A 56 -5.75 0.48 -20.93
C VAL A 56 -6.19 0.56 -19.48
N MET A 57 -5.66 -0.33 -18.64
CA MET A 57 -5.92 -0.36 -17.22
C MET A 57 -4.73 -0.94 -16.46
N ALA A 58 -4.56 -0.47 -15.23
CA ALA A 58 -3.65 -1.02 -14.26
C ALA A 58 -4.42 -1.32 -12.97
N TYR A 59 -4.22 -2.53 -12.45
CA TYR A 59 -4.71 -2.95 -11.15
C TYR A 59 -3.52 -3.34 -10.30
N CYS A 60 -3.37 -2.74 -9.12
CA CYS A 60 -2.39 -3.19 -8.15
C CYS A 60 -3.06 -3.32 -6.79
N PRO A 61 -3.05 -4.52 -6.17
CA PRO A 61 -3.75 -4.73 -4.90
C PRO A 61 -3.20 -3.87 -3.76
N LYS A 62 -1.96 -3.39 -3.88
CA LYS A 62 -1.33 -2.47 -2.93
C LYS A 62 -1.68 -1.00 -3.16
N ASN A 63 -2.13 -0.63 -4.36
CA ASN A 63 -2.43 0.75 -4.73
C ASN A 63 -3.94 1.01 -4.67
N CYS A 64 -4.50 0.91 -3.47
CA CYS A 64 -5.91 1.20 -3.23
C CYS A 64 -6.07 2.55 -2.52
N HIS A 65 -7.06 3.35 -2.94
CA HIS A 65 -7.44 4.58 -2.26
C HIS A 65 -8.84 4.41 -1.65
N GLY A 66 -8.89 4.01 -0.39
CA GLY A 66 -10.14 3.57 0.25
C GLY A 66 -10.69 2.35 -0.48
N GLN A 67 -11.91 2.43 -1.00
CA GLN A 67 -12.54 1.33 -1.75
C GLN A 67 -12.16 1.29 -3.25
N LEU A 68 -11.31 2.19 -3.73
CA LEU A 68 -10.94 2.28 -5.14
C LEU A 68 -9.67 1.48 -5.42
N CYS A 69 -9.70 0.55 -6.38
CA CYS A 69 -8.62 -0.45 -6.56
C CYS A 69 -8.00 -0.52 -7.96
N LEU A 70 -8.67 0.03 -8.96
CA LEU A 70 -8.25 -0.03 -10.36
C LEU A 70 -8.09 1.39 -10.87
N ASN A 71 -7.08 1.61 -11.69
CA ASN A 71 -6.90 2.88 -12.39
C ASN A 71 -6.84 2.66 -13.90
N SER A 72 -7.75 3.31 -14.62
CA SER A 72 -7.71 3.40 -16.08
C SER A 72 -7.27 4.80 -16.49
N PRO A 73 -6.00 5.01 -16.89
CA PRO A 73 -5.53 6.35 -17.27
C PRO A 73 -6.36 6.91 -18.44
N SER A 74 -6.70 8.20 -18.37
CA SER A 74 -7.37 8.90 -19.47
C SER A 74 -6.44 8.93 -20.68
N LYS A 75 -6.94 8.48 -21.84
CA LYS A 75 -6.22 8.54 -23.12
C LYS A 75 -6.40 9.88 -23.83
N VAL A 76 -7.27 10.75 -23.32
CA VAL A 76 -7.57 12.04 -23.94
C VAL A 76 -6.79 13.13 -23.20
N PRO A 77 -6.01 13.99 -23.89
CA PRO A 77 -5.44 15.18 -23.28
C PRO A 77 -6.60 16.09 -22.90
N SER A 78 -6.99 16.06 -21.62
CA SER A 78 -8.13 16.81 -21.16
C SER A 78 -7.68 18.20 -20.74
N THR A 79 -8.16 19.21 -21.45
CA THR A 79 -8.10 20.62 -21.04
C THR A 79 -9.00 20.93 -19.83
N TYR A 80 -9.63 19.90 -19.27
CA TYR A 80 -10.58 19.92 -18.16
C TYR A 80 -10.35 18.70 -17.25
N PHE A 81 -10.91 18.71 -16.05
CA PHE A 81 -10.87 17.58 -15.14
C PHE A 81 -11.66 16.40 -15.70
N VAL A 82 -10.98 15.27 -15.96
CA VAL A 82 -11.61 14.00 -16.31
C VAL A 82 -11.61 13.11 -15.07
N GLN A 83 -12.79 12.66 -14.66
CA GLN A 83 -12.89 11.64 -13.64
C GLN A 83 -12.35 10.33 -14.20
N VAL A 84 -11.28 9.83 -13.59
CA VAL A 84 -10.72 8.54 -13.95
C VAL A 84 -11.69 7.44 -13.52
N PRO A 85 -12.09 6.52 -14.40
CA PRO A 85 -12.87 5.36 -14.00
C PRO A 85 -12.07 4.53 -12.99
N HIS A 86 -12.69 4.21 -11.85
CA HIS A 86 -12.12 3.36 -10.81
C HIS A 86 -13.05 2.19 -10.54
N ALA A 87 -12.48 1.00 -10.33
CA ALA A 87 -13.24 -0.12 -9.81
C ALA A 87 -13.43 0.05 -8.29
N VAL A 88 -14.65 -0.16 -7.82
CA VAL A 88 -15.02 -0.12 -6.40
C VAL A 88 -14.97 -1.54 -5.83
N MET A 89 -14.46 -1.67 -4.61
CA MET A 89 -14.50 -2.91 -3.85
C MET A 89 -15.93 -3.43 -3.69
N LYS A 90 -16.11 -4.74 -3.78
CA LYS A 90 -17.38 -5.38 -3.45
C LYS A 90 -17.67 -5.20 -1.95
N GLU A 91 -18.95 -5.14 -1.61
CA GLU A 91 -19.41 -5.14 -0.21
C GLU A 91 -18.74 -6.26 0.61
N GLY A 92 -18.26 -5.89 1.80
CA GLY A 92 -17.54 -6.79 2.71
C GLY A 92 -16.03 -6.96 2.43
N VAL A 93 -15.48 -6.30 1.40
CA VAL A 93 -14.03 -6.26 1.14
C VAL A 93 -13.44 -4.99 1.73
N GLU A 94 -12.36 -5.14 2.49
CA GLU A 94 -11.64 -4.03 3.13
C GLU A 94 -10.16 -4.02 2.71
N VAL A 95 -9.60 -2.82 2.51
CA VAL A 95 -8.15 -2.65 2.34
C VAL A 95 -7.46 -2.89 3.68
N ILE A 96 -6.70 -3.97 3.77
CA ILE A 96 -5.81 -4.18 4.90
C ILE A 96 -4.58 -3.29 4.71
N THR A 97 -4.50 -2.22 5.49
CA THR A 97 -3.32 -1.34 5.51
C THR A 97 -2.43 -1.77 6.66
N THR A 98 -1.23 -2.25 6.34
CA THR A 98 -0.22 -2.56 7.36
C THR A 98 0.63 -1.33 7.61
N HIS A 99 0.54 -0.76 8.80
CA HIS A 99 1.47 0.27 9.25
C HIS A 99 2.65 -0.40 9.96
N SER A 100 3.87 0.10 9.71
CA SER A 100 5.01 -0.33 10.51
C SER A 100 4.80 0.14 11.95
N ILE A 101 5.27 -0.64 12.93
CA ILE A 101 5.25 -0.27 14.35
C ILE A 101 5.84 1.13 14.55
N HIS A 102 6.90 1.46 13.82
CA HIS A 102 7.51 2.78 13.83
C HIS A 102 6.55 3.90 13.41
N ASN A 103 5.79 3.71 12.32
CA ASN A 103 4.82 4.70 11.86
C ASN A 103 3.64 4.83 12.83
N SER A 104 3.15 3.70 13.36
CA SER A 104 2.10 3.68 14.39
C SER A 104 2.53 4.40 15.66
N LEU A 105 3.74 4.13 16.16
CA LEU A 105 4.31 4.83 17.31
C LEU A 105 4.46 6.32 17.03
N ARG A 106 5.01 6.68 15.86
CA ARG A 106 5.16 8.09 15.48
C ARG A 106 3.83 8.83 15.43
N SER A 107 2.74 8.20 14.98
CA SER A 107 1.41 8.84 14.95
C SER A 107 0.81 9.09 16.33
N VAL A 108 1.21 8.35 17.36
CA VAL A 108 0.68 8.51 18.73
C VAL A 108 1.61 9.32 19.65
N GLY A 109 2.68 9.91 19.12
CA GLY A 109 3.63 10.73 19.92
C GLY A 109 5.04 10.14 20.06
N GLY A 110 5.36 9.07 19.31
CA GLY A 110 6.66 8.41 19.31
C GLY A 110 6.82 7.37 20.42
N ILE A 111 7.99 6.74 20.48
CA ILE A 111 8.28 5.68 21.46
C ILE A 111 8.17 6.16 22.92
N GLN A 112 8.28 7.47 23.14
CA GLN A 112 8.20 8.07 24.47
C GLN A 112 6.85 7.85 25.16
N ILE A 113 5.77 7.58 24.40
CA ILE A 113 4.47 7.23 24.98
C ILE A 113 4.50 5.91 25.79
N LEU A 114 5.51 5.05 25.56
CA LEU A 114 5.70 3.82 26.33
C LEU A 114 6.45 4.04 27.64
N LEU A 115 7.13 5.19 27.82
CA LEU A 115 7.92 5.46 29.04
C LEU A 115 7.07 5.43 30.33
N PRO A 116 5.83 5.98 30.38
CA PRO A 116 4.97 5.87 31.56
C PRO A 116 4.52 4.44 31.88
N LEU A 117 4.57 3.51 30.92
CA LEU A 117 4.26 2.09 31.18
C LEU A 117 5.40 1.42 31.95
N PHE A 118 6.63 1.91 31.80
CA PHE A 118 7.76 1.36 32.55
C PHE A 118 7.68 1.64 34.05
N SER A 119 6.97 2.68 34.50
CA SER A 119 6.72 2.89 35.93
C SER A 119 5.66 1.95 36.51
N GLN A 120 5.01 1.13 35.68
CA GLN A 120 4.01 0.14 36.09
C GLN A 120 4.57 -1.30 36.09
N LEU A 121 5.80 -1.51 35.60
CA LEU A 121 6.41 -2.85 35.55
C LEU A 121 6.74 -3.43 36.94
N ASP A 122 6.97 -2.56 37.93
CA ASP A 122 7.27 -2.97 39.31
C ASP A 122 6.01 -3.15 40.18
N LEU A 123 4.81 -3.07 39.59
CA LEU A 123 3.58 -3.34 40.34
C LEU A 123 3.48 -4.85 40.64
N PRO A 124 3.22 -5.24 41.90
CA PRO A 124 2.97 -6.64 42.22
C PRO A 124 1.72 -7.10 41.44
N CYS A 125 1.84 -8.23 40.74
CA CYS A 125 0.70 -8.87 40.11
C CYS A 125 -0.27 -9.30 41.21
N GLU A 126 -1.46 -8.71 41.27
CA GLU A 126 -2.50 -9.23 42.16
C GLU A 126 -2.96 -10.60 41.63
N ASP A 127 -2.48 -11.67 42.26
CA ASP A 127 -3.01 -13.01 42.07
C ASP A 127 -4.50 -12.98 42.46
N GLY A 128 -5.37 -13.18 41.45
CA GLY A 128 -6.83 -13.12 41.57
C GLY A 128 -7.45 -14.27 42.38
N THR A 129 -6.94 -14.53 43.58
CA THR A 129 -7.48 -15.49 44.54
C THR A 129 -7.53 -14.89 45.94
N ALA A 130 -8.47 -13.97 46.16
CA ALA A 130 -8.95 -13.63 47.50
C ALA A 130 -10.43 -13.27 47.45
N MET A 131 -11.24 -14.18 46.88
CA MET A 131 -12.66 -14.29 47.17
C MET A 131 -12.88 -15.56 47.96
N ASP A 132 -12.42 -15.59 49.22
CA ASP A 132 -13.04 -16.40 50.26
C ASP A 132 -12.50 -16.01 51.65
N GLY A 133 -13.38 -15.97 52.65
CA GLY A 133 -12.97 -16.00 54.06
C GLY A 133 -13.36 -14.79 54.91
N ASP A 134 -14.60 -14.81 55.40
CA ASP A 134 -15.07 -14.14 56.61
C ASP A 134 -14.02 -14.05 57.74
N MET A 135 -14.01 -12.95 58.51
CA MET A 135 -14.33 -13.02 59.94
C MET A 135 -14.40 -11.63 60.63
N TRP A 136 -15.52 -11.46 61.31
CA TRP A 136 -15.99 -10.55 62.35
C TRP A 136 -15.02 -10.00 63.44
N TYR A 137 -15.61 -9.11 64.27
CA TYR A 137 -15.24 -8.53 65.58
C TYR A 137 -14.60 -7.12 65.50
N VAL A 138 -15.15 -6.03 66.06
CA VAL A 138 -16.18 -5.76 67.08
C VAL A 138 -16.94 -4.49 66.70
#